data_AF-A0A378WMC9-F1
#
_entry.id   AF-A0A378WMC9-F1
#
_cell.length_a   1.000
_cell.length_b   1.000
_cell.length_c   1.000
_cell.angle_alpha   90.00
_cell.angle_beta   90.00
_cell.angle_gamma   90.00
#
_symmetry.space_group_name_H-M   'P 1'
#
loop_
_entity.id
_entity.type
_entity.pdbx_description
1 polymer ?
#
loop_
_entity_poly.entity_id
_entity_poly.type
_entity_poly.pdbx_seq_one_letter_code
_entity_poly.pdbx_strand_id
1 'polypeptide(L)'
;MGRSGGRGGADVDGHATTAGVRAGPFTGRELTRRGGAGGGAAGDIRAGLAEFRCGAAGYVRPGGSTGSVPGVSASGVTAPPATGPAKSQPPGRHTGDDKSPGGAEPASGTDQPATGSGDLVRDAVGAAMAAAAAPTFMLGKRVDGDLVLARSLLASLLAAGAVPAVGTAWAVSIMRHDGGVSAFVTSNDGRGWLPPGVFLPRELSTPWVWSVAEGPAWEGLADPARVLAEFALSWGRRTGARLSALVCSAPFDELLARQLGEVALEGAVDPSPAMDFSTPAPGLADRLELVSAPQILERVAAIPADRIGSRGLDFAYDAHQRLAAAGPDPFASLGAAELRHRIMQTILQGGQVQSQWWEQLFDADQLLAASMLPLQADVSRVPLGELRSEHSAGRSATDSATLRLLVAQRRCNELVLLMAGEPSRQRLRDMVYAHGQVAEYLASFPVGTVTPEPARRPTITAPPPR
;
A
#
# COMPACT_ATOMS: atom_id res chain seq x y z
N MET A 1 1.49 28.48 -70.64
CA MET A 1 0.97 29.79 -71.08
C MET A 1 0.76 30.61 -69.81
N GLY A 2 1.73 31.41 -69.34
CA GLY A 2 1.99 32.81 -69.74
C GLY A 2 1.01 33.73 -68.98
N ARG A 3 1.37 34.74 -68.18
CA ARG A 3 2.57 35.57 -68.07
C ARG A 3 2.48 36.43 -66.79
N SER A 4 3.65 36.77 -66.24
CA SER A 4 4.10 38.01 -65.53
C SER A 4 3.18 38.68 -64.50
N GLY A 5 3.61 39.03 -63.29
CA GLY A 5 4.86 39.69 -62.87
C GLY A 5 4.45 40.88 -61.96
N GLY A 6 5.16 41.41 -60.99
CA GLY A 6 6.51 41.26 -60.45
C GLY A 6 6.80 42.53 -59.61
N ARG A 7 7.69 42.40 -58.59
CA ARG A 7 8.44 43.48 -57.88
C ARG A 7 7.60 44.47 -57.04
N GLY A 8 8.08 45.02 -55.92
CA GLY A 8 9.43 45.07 -55.35
C GLY A 8 9.41 45.48 -53.88
N GLY A 9 10.57 45.33 -53.23
CA GLY A 9 10.76 45.65 -51.81
C GLY A 9 11.15 47.09 -51.52
N ALA A 10 11.32 47.38 -50.23
CA ALA A 10 12.24 48.38 -49.69
C ALA A 10 12.44 48.11 -48.19
N ASP A 11 13.69 47.79 -47.83
CA ASP A 11 14.28 48.02 -46.51
C ASP A 11 14.36 49.53 -46.23
N VAL A 12 14.13 49.95 -44.97
CA VAL A 12 14.78 51.12 -44.37
C VAL A 12 15.02 50.87 -42.88
N ASP A 13 16.30 50.85 -42.51
CA ASP A 13 16.85 50.92 -41.16
C ASP A 13 16.56 52.26 -40.45
N GLY A 14 16.55 52.25 -39.11
CA GLY A 14 16.56 53.48 -38.30
C GLY A 14 16.79 53.24 -36.80
N HIS A 15 17.97 53.62 -36.34
CA HIS A 15 18.58 53.42 -35.00
C HIS A 15 18.04 54.29 -33.84
N ALA A 16 18.22 53.76 -32.61
CA ALA A 16 18.61 54.40 -31.33
C ALA A 16 17.59 55.34 -30.62
N THR A 17 17.40 55.37 -29.28
CA THR A 17 18.39 55.67 -28.23
C THR A 17 17.72 55.57 -26.83
N THR A 18 18.36 54.84 -25.91
CA THR A 18 18.70 55.08 -24.47
C THR A 18 17.81 55.83 -23.45
N ALA A 19 17.88 55.30 -22.20
CA ALA A 19 17.66 55.91 -20.87
C ALA A 19 16.21 55.98 -20.35
N GLY A 20 15.85 55.64 -19.11
CA GLY A 20 16.58 55.34 -17.87
C GLY A 20 15.80 55.95 -16.68
N VAL A 21 15.90 55.35 -15.48
CA VAL A 21 15.68 56.00 -14.15
C VAL A 21 14.17 56.18 -13.78
N ARG A 22 13.60 55.99 -12.58
CA ARG A 22 14.03 55.87 -11.16
C ARG A 22 12.92 55.24 -10.30
N ALA A 23 13.31 54.74 -9.13
CA ALA A 23 12.46 54.34 -8.02
C ALA A 23 12.05 55.50 -7.08
N GLY A 24 10.85 55.38 -6.47
CA GLY A 24 10.37 55.97 -5.18
C GLY A 24 10.14 57.50 -5.12
N PRO A 25 9.49 58.05 -4.06
CA PRO A 25 9.05 57.42 -2.80
C PRO A 25 7.65 57.84 -2.23
N PHE A 26 7.31 57.17 -1.12
CA PHE A 26 6.46 57.52 0.04
C PHE A 26 5.86 58.94 0.20
N THR A 27 4.55 58.99 0.53
CA THR A 27 3.85 59.76 1.60
C THR A 27 2.41 59.21 1.66
N GLY A 28 1.75 58.85 2.77
CA GLY A 28 1.81 59.33 4.15
C GLY A 28 0.66 60.31 4.43
N ARG A 29 -0.53 59.85 4.86
CA ARG A 29 -1.42 60.67 5.73
C ARG A 29 -2.47 59.86 6.49
N GLU A 30 -2.44 60.06 7.81
CA GLU A 30 -3.36 59.61 8.85
C GLU A 30 -4.77 60.20 8.74
N LEU A 31 -5.76 59.48 9.31
CA LEU A 31 -6.84 60.08 10.09
C LEU A 31 -7.33 59.12 11.20
N THR A 32 -6.89 59.45 12.41
CA THR A 32 -7.46 59.27 13.77
C THR A 32 -8.82 58.56 13.99
N ARG A 33 -8.75 57.41 14.67
CA ARG A 33 -9.13 57.10 16.08
C ARG A 33 -10.44 57.63 16.72
N ARG A 34 -11.34 56.69 17.05
CA ARG A 34 -12.08 56.45 18.34
C ARG A 34 -12.99 55.23 18.09
N GLY A 35 -13.12 54.16 18.88
CA GLY A 35 -12.76 53.80 20.24
C GLY A 35 -13.93 52.97 20.81
N GLY A 36 -13.71 51.72 21.23
CA GLY A 36 -14.73 50.87 21.88
C GLY A 36 -14.34 49.40 21.95
N ALA A 37 -14.40 48.80 23.13
CA ALA A 37 -13.67 47.62 23.57
C ALA A 37 -14.44 46.28 23.49
N GLY A 38 -13.68 45.17 23.60
CA GLY A 38 -14.14 43.79 23.84
C GLY A 38 -13.92 42.91 22.61
N GLY A 39 -13.06 41.90 22.55
CA GLY A 39 -12.58 40.97 23.58
C GLY A 39 -12.94 39.56 23.11
N GLY A 40 -11.97 38.78 22.62
CA GLY A 40 -12.17 37.38 22.23
C GLY A 40 -11.27 36.92 21.09
N ALA A 41 -10.14 36.30 21.44
CA ALA A 41 -9.12 35.81 20.54
C ALA A 41 -9.54 34.48 19.86
N ALA A 42 -9.46 34.43 18.53
CA ALA A 42 -9.29 33.21 17.76
C ALA A 42 -8.02 33.43 16.91
N GLY A 43 -6.95 32.70 17.25
CA GLY A 43 -5.66 32.80 16.58
C GLY A 43 -5.67 32.02 15.27
N ASP A 44 -5.57 32.76 14.17
CA ASP A 44 -5.14 32.29 12.86
C ASP A 44 -3.72 31.71 12.95
N ILE A 45 -3.54 30.45 12.54
CA ILE A 45 -2.24 29.92 12.10
C ILE A 45 -2.35 29.66 10.61
N ARG A 46 -1.99 30.69 9.82
CA ARG A 46 -1.75 30.59 8.39
C ARG A 46 -0.44 31.29 8.08
N ALA A 47 0.66 30.54 8.13
CA ALA A 47 1.94 30.94 7.54
C ALA A 47 2.88 29.73 7.40
N GLY A 48 3.31 29.46 6.17
CA GLY A 48 4.66 28.95 5.92
C GLY A 48 4.79 27.55 5.32
N LEU A 49 4.40 27.36 4.05
CA LEU A 49 5.15 26.47 3.15
C LEU A 49 5.30 27.17 1.81
N ALA A 50 6.40 27.90 1.70
CA ALA A 50 6.88 28.49 0.46
C ALA A 50 7.54 27.42 -0.42
N GLU A 51 7.20 27.51 -1.70
CA GLU A 51 7.90 27.04 -2.91
C GLU A 51 9.23 26.30 -2.73
N PHE A 52 9.28 25.05 -3.18
CA PHE A 52 10.51 24.46 -3.72
C PHE A 52 10.27 23.98 -5.15
N ARG A 53 10.68 24.83 -6.10
CA ARG A 53 11.03 24.44 -7.47
C ARG A 53 12.48 23.95 -7.43
N CYS A 54 12.78 22.80 -8.03
CA CYS A 54 14.15 22.45 -8.37
C CYS A 54 14.28 22.35 -9.90
N GLY A 55 14.97 23.33 -10.47
CA GLY A 55 15.37 23.38 -11.86
C GLY A 55 16.67 22.65 -12.10
N ALA A 56 16.83 22.16 -13.33
CA ALA A 56 18.02 21.51 -13.84
C ALA A 56 19.22 22.47 -13.99
N ALA A 57 20.42 21.91 -13.73
CA ALA A 57 21.72 22.14 -14.40
C ALA A 57 22.89 22.26 -13.41
N GLY A 58 23.98 21.51 -13.66
CA GLY A 58 25.26 21.74 -12.97
C GLY A 58 26.18 20.53 -12.89
N TYR A 59 26.78 20.15 -14.01
CA TYR A 59 27.81 19.13 -14.15
C TYR A 59 29.15 19.61 -13.52
N VAL A 60 29.70 18.91 -12.51
CA VAL A 60 31.14 18.96 -12.15
C VAL A 60 31.60 17.59 -11.64
N ARG A 61 32.65 17.05 -12.27
CA ARG A 61 33.33 15.79 -11.96
C ARG A 61 34.58 16.05 -11.11
N PRO A 62 34.92 15.17 -10.17
CA PRO A 62 36.30 14.73 -9.99
C PRO A 62 36.34 13.18 -9.97
N GLY A 63 37.24 12.49 -10.65
CA GLY A 63 38.69 12.53 -10.49
C GLY A 63 39.09 11.28 -9.71
N GLY A 64 39.57 10.26 -10.41
CA GLY A 64 39.66 8.88 -9.93
C GLY A 64 40.75 8.59 -8.89
N SER A 65 40.58 7.46 -8.23
CA SER A 65 41.65 6.74 -7.51
C SER A 65 41.35 5.25 -7.56
N THR A 66 42.14 4.54 -8.37
CA THR A 66 42.23 3.09 -8.44
C THR A 66 42.91 2.55 -7.17
N GLY A 67 42.19 1.74 -6.39
CA GLY A 67 42.74 1.01 -5.25
C GLY A 67 42.17 -0.39 -5.20
N SER A 68 42.84 -1.33 -5.87
CA SER A 68 42.58 -2.77 -5.79
C SER A 68 43.31 -3.34 -4.57
N VAL A 69 42.61 -4.13 -3.75
CA VAL A 69 43.20 -5.06 -2.76
C VAL A 69 42.20 -6.19 -2.47
N PRO A 70 42.65 -7.38 -2.02
CA PRO A 70 42.48 -8.61 -2.78
C PRO A 70 41.46 -9.58 -2.19
N GLY A 71 41.02 -10.52 -3.04
CA GLY A 71 40.14 -11.62 -2.67
C GLY A 71 40.73 -12.52 -1.58
N VAL A 72 39.87 -12.86 -0.62
CA VAL A 72 40.10 -13.95 0.32
C VAL A 72 39.18 -15.08 -0.08
N SER A 73 39.75 -16.09 -0.73
CA SER A 73 39.15 -17.40 -0.87
C SER A 73 39.13 -18.08 0.50
N ALA A 74 37.97 -18.54 0.94
CA ALA A 74 37.86 -19.53 2.01
C ALA A 74 37.19 -20.78 1.46
N SER A 75 38.00 -21.82 1.29
CA SER A 75 37.62 -23.19 0.95
C SER A 75 36.89 -23.87 2.11
N GLY A 76 35.90 -24.69 1.75
CA GLY A 76 35.69 -26.03 2.31
C GLY A 76 35.28 -26.15 3.77
N VAL A 77 33.97 -26.23 4.01
CA VAL A 77 33.42 -27.02 5.12
C VAL A 77 32.36 -27.97 4.55
N THR A 78 32.76 -29.21 4.33
CA THR A 78 31.88 -30.36 4.08
C THR A 78 31.21 -30.78 5.40
N ALA A 79 29.88 -30.75 5.45
CA ALA A 79 29.08 -31.39 6.49
C ALA A 79 28.57 -32.77 5.99
N PRO A 80 28.49 -33.79 6.87
CA PRO A 80 28.16 -35.17 6.48
C PRO A 80 26.65 -35.36 6.19
N PRO A 81 26.26 -36.36 5.36
CA PRO A 81 24.86 -36.61 5.05
C PRO A 81 24.18 -37.35 6.20
N ALA A 82 23.12 -36.77 6.76
CA ALA A 82 22.20 -37.47 7.65
C ALA A 82 20.94 -37.88 6.88
N THR A 83 20.80 -39.19 6.67
CA THR A 83 19.61 -39.87 6.19
C THR A 83 18.62 -40.05 7.35
N GLY A 84 17.37 -39.58 7.18
CA GLY A 84 16.27 -39.77 8.13
C GLY A 84 14.98 -39.10 7.65
N PRO A 85 13.79 -39.63 7.98
CA PRO A 85 12.67 -39.72 7.03
C PRO A 85 11.80 -38.47 6.93
N ALA A 86 11.19 -38.33 5.76
CA ALA A 86 10.17 -37.36 5.39
C ALA A 86 8.94 -37.39 6.34
N LYS A 87 8.45 -36.19 6.69
CA LYS A 87 7.04 -35.75 6.65
C LYS A 87 6.85 -34.45 7.43
N SER A 88 6.51 -33.38 6.72
CA SER A 88 5.34 -32.51 6.98
C SER A 88 5.46 -31.25 6.12
N GLN A 89 4.75 -31.27 5.00
CA GLN A 89 4.55 -30.12 4.12
C GLN A 89 3.64 -29.10 4.83
N PRO A 90 3.92 -27.79 4.83
CA PRO A 90 3.02 -26.80 5.40
C PRO A 90 1.73 -26.70 4.56
N PRO A 91 0.58 -26.38 5.17
CA PRO A 91 -0.70 -26.35 4.47
C PRO A 91 -0.71 -25.26 3.42
N GLY A 92 -0.92 -25.69 2.18
CA GLY A 92 -1.02 -24.84 1.00
C GLY A 92 -2.30 -23.99 1.00
N ARG A 93 -2.14 -22.81 0.39
CA ARG A 93 -3.16 -21.89 -0.11
C ARG A 93 -4.32 -22.68 -0.76
N HIS A 94 -5.53 -22.61 -0.20
CA HIS A 94 -6.68 -23.36 -0.70
C HIS A 94 -7.11 -22.87 -2.11
N THR A 95 -7.15 -23.79 -3.08
CA THR A 95 -7.98 -23.72 -4.28
C THR A 95 -9.09 -24.76 -4.13
N GLY A 96 -10.33 -24.36 -4.40
CA GLY A 96 -11.55 -25.12 -4.07
C GLY A 96 -11.76 -26.44 -4.81
N ASP A 97 -12.58 -27.28 -4.17
CA ASP A 97 -13.15 -28.53 -4.66
C ASP A 97 -14.17 -28.31 -5.77
N ASP A 98 -14.16 -29.20 -6.78
CA ASP A 98 -15.39 -29.63 -7.45
C ASP A 98 -15.31 -31.10 -7.90
N LYS A 99 -16.41 -31.83 -7.67
CA LYS A 99 -16.62 -33.29 -7.84
C LYS A 99 -17.01 -33.66 -9.29
N SER A 100 -16.35 -34.64 -9.93
CA SER A 100 -16.86 -36.01 -10.29
C SER A 100 -16.92 -36.25 -11.82
N PRO A 101 -17.05 -37.51 -12.35
CA PRO A 101 -16.32 -38.75 -12.05
C PRO A 101 -15.88 -39.60 -13.30
N GLY A 102 -14.95 -40.55 -13.12
CA GLY A 102 -14.98 -41.87 -13.79
C GLY A 102 -13.97 -42.21 -14.90
N GLY A 103 -13.22 -43.32 -14.73
CA GLY A 103 -12.56 -44.09 -15.81
C GLY A 103 -11.19 -44.70 -15.43
N ALA A 104 -11.04 -46.02 -15.54
CA ALA A 104 -9.98 -46.84 -14.93
C ALA A 104 -8.65 -47.00 -15.74
N GLU A 105 -7.57 -47.26 -14.98
CA GLU A 105 -6.19 -47.79 -15.16
C GLU A 105 -5.79 -48.65 -16.40
N PRO A 106 -4.49 -49.08 -16.55
CA PRO A 106 -3.19 -48.39 -16.33
C PRO A 106 -2.16 -48.66 -17.46
N ALA A 107 -1.10 -47.86 -17.58
CA ALA A 107 0.18 -48.31 -18.18
C ALA A 107 1.36 -47.42 -17.77
N SER A 108 2.45 -48.08 -17.38
CA SER A 108 3.69 -47.56 -16.82
C SER A 108 4.49 -46.65 -17.75
N GLY A 109 4.96 -45.53 -17.21
CA GLY A 109 5.99 -44.68 -17.79
C GLY A 109 6.57 -43.79 -16.69
N THR A 110 7.81 -44.03 -16.30
CA THR A 110 8.57 -43.23 -15.33
C THR A 110 8.89 -41.86 -15.92
N ASP A 111 7.96 -40.91 -15.76
CA ASP A 111 8.23 -39.49 -15.91
C ASP A 111 8.60 -38.91 -14.54
N GLN A 112 9.88 -38.60 -14.40
CA GLN A 112 10.45 -37.85 -13.30
C GLN A 112 9.94 -36.41 -13.40
N PRO A 113 9.17 -35.88 -12.42
CA PRO A 113 8.76 -34.49 -12.48
C PRO A 113 10.00 -33.62 -12.24
N ALA A 114 10.30 -32.76 -13.21
CA ALA A 114 11.26 -31.69 -13.07
C ALA A 114 10.83 -30.81 -11.89
N THR A 115 11.49 -30.98 -10.75
CA THR A 115 11.43 -30.06 -9.62
C THR A 115 11.88 -28.70 -10.11
N GLY A 116 10.92 -27.78 -10.17
CA GLY A 116 11.08 -26.49 -10.82
C GLY A 116 12.17 -25.65 -10.15
N SER A 117 12.99 -25.00 -10.99
CA SER A 117 13.99 -24.01 -10.61
C SER A 117 13.51 -22.93 -9.62
N GLY A 118 12.19 -22.74 -9.46
CA GLY A 118 11.59 -21.78 -8.54
C GLY A 118 11.68 -22.16 -7.06
N ASP A 119 11.64 -23.45 -6.71
CA ASP A 119 11.77 -23.88 -5.32
C ASP A 119 13.22 -23.75 -4.85
N LEU A 120 14.18 -24.07 -5.73
CA LEU A 120 15.61 -23.88 -5.45
C LEU A 120 16.00 -22.40 -5.27
N VAL A 121 15.35 -21.49 -6.01
CA VAL A 121 15.57 -20.04 -5.88
C VAL A 121 14.93 -19.53 -4.59
N ARG A 122 13.70 -19.96 -4.24
CA ARG A 122 13.05 -19.59 -2.98
C ARG A 122 13.84 -20.09 -1.76
N ASP A 123 14.36 -21.32 -1.81
CA ASP A 123 15.18 -21.89 -0.75
C ASP A 123 16.54 -21.16 -0.63
N ALA A 124 17.16 -20.79 -1.75
CA ALA A 124 18.41 -20.04 -1.77
C ALA A 124 18.24 -18.61 -1.22
N VAL A 125 17.13 -17.93 -1.53
CA VAL A 125 16.86 -16.58 -1.01
C VAL A 125 16.41 -16.65 0.45
N GLY A 126 15.62 -17.66 0.85
CA GLY A 126 15.34 -17.94 2.26
C GLY A 126 16.63 -18.19 3.07
N ALA A 127 17.58 -18.93 2.49
CA ALA A 127 18.91 -19.13 3.06
C ALA A 127 19.74 -17.83 3.09
N ALA A 128 19.64 -16.97 2.07
CA ALA A 128 20.31 -15.67 2.04
C ALA A 128 19.72 -14.70 3.08
N MET A 129 18.40 -14.69 3.27
CA MET A 129 17.71 -13.95 4.34
C MET A 129 18.12 -14.49 5.71
N ALA A 130 18.20 -15.81 5.88
CA ALA A 130 18.70 -16.43 7.11
C ALA A 130 20.18 -16.11 7.37
N ALA A 131 21.00 -16.02 6.32
CA ALA A 131 22.42 -15.64 6.40
C ALA A 131 22.60 -14.14 6.70
N ALA A 132 21.78 -13.27 6.13
CA ALA A 132 21.74 -11.84 6.44
C ALA A 132 21.26 -11.58 7.88
N ALA A 133 20.41 -12.47 8.40
CA ALA A 133 19.96 -12.49 9.79
C ALA A 133 20.94 -13.20 10.75
N ALA A 134 22.08 -13.70 10.27
CA ALA A 134 23.08 -14.30 11.14
C ALA A 134 23.68 -13.23 12.07
N PRO A 135 23.83 -13.52 13.39
CA PRO A 135 24.34 -12.55 14.34
C PRO A 135 25.76 -12.11 13.98
N THR A 136 25.91 -10.84 13.61
CA THR A 136 27.21 -10.24 13.30
C THR A 136 27.83 -9.72 14.60
N PHE A 137 28.92 -10.35 15.04
CA PHE A 137 29.68 -9.90 16.20
C PHE A 137 30.56 -8.70 15.82
N MET A 138 30.01 -7.50 15.93
CA MET A 138 30.85 -6.29 16.01
C MET A 138 31.30 -6.12 17.46
N LEU A 139 32.62 -5.99 17.64
CA LEU A 139 33.32 -5.96 18.91
C LEU A 139 32.63 -4.99 19.92
N GLY A 140 31.87 -5.54 20.88
CA GLY A 140 31.30 -4.80 22.02
C GLY A 140 29.77 -4.82 22.19
N LYS A 141 28.96 -5.18 21.19
CA LYS A 141 27.50 -5.34 21.33
C LYS A 141 27.01 -6.48 20.43
N ARG A 142 26.36 -7.50 21.00
CA ARG A 142 25.69 -8.54 20.21
C ARG A 142 24.58 -7.86 19.41
N VAL A 143 24.77 -7.77 18.09
CA VAL A 143 23.75 -7.23 17.19
C VAL A 143 22.79 -8.37 16.88
N ASP A 144 21.51 -8.17 17.19
CA ASP A 144 20.46 -9.09 16.78
C ASP A 144 20.27 -8.99 15.26
N GLY A 145 20.65 -10.04 14.52
CA GLY A 145 20.58 -10.05 13.07
C GLY A 145 19.15 -9.95 12.54
N ASP A 146 18.16 -10.48 13.28
CA ASP A 146 16.75 -10.36 12.91
C ASP A 146 16.28 -8.91 13.04
N LEU A 147 16.72 -8.21 14.09
CA LEU A 147 16.40 -6.79 14.26
C LEU A 147 17.00 -5.93 13.13
N VAL A 148 18.26 -6.19 12.77
CA VAL A 148 18.90 -5.48 11.65
C VAL A 148 18.16 -5.72 10.34
N LEU A 149 17.77 -6.97 10.07
CA LEU A 149 17.01 -7.31 8.88
C LEU A 149 15.65 -6.61 8.87
N ALA A 150 14.89 -6.72 9.97
CA ALA A 150 13.57 -6.10 10.12
C ALA A 150 13.64 -4.57 9.89
N ARG A 151 14.60 -3.90 10.55
CA ARG A 151 14.83 -2.46 10.39
C ARG A 151 15.22 -2.10 8.96
N SER A 152 16.11 -2.86 8.34
CA SER A 152 16.58 -2.56 6.98
C SER A 152 15.44 -2.68 5.95
N LEU A 153 14.59 -3.70 6.10
CA LEU A 153 13.38 -3.87 5.29
C LEU A 153 12.41 -2.69 5.48
N LEU A 154 12.10 -2.32 6.73
CA LEU A 154 11.17 -1.23 7.02
C LEU A 154 11.73 0.13 6.55
N ALA A 155 12.97 0.45 6.87
CA ALA A 155 13.58 1.72 6.50
C ALA A 155 13.65 1.90 4.97
N SER A 156 13.95 0.82 4.25
CA SER A 156 14.00 0.83 2.78
C SER A 156 12.60 0.93 2.15
N LEU A 157 11.59 0.28 2.75
CA LEU A 157 10.18 0.45 2.37
C LEU A 157 9.74 1.91 2.54
N LEU A 158 10.08 2.53 3.69
CA LEU A 158 9.76 3.93 3.95
C LEU A 158 10.50 4.89 3.01
N ALA A 159 11.74 4.57 2.63
CA ALA A 159 12.51 5.38 1.66
C ALA A 159 11.96 5.26 0.23
N ALA A 160 11.47 4.09 -0.17
CA ALA A 160 10.89 3.85 -1.49
C ALA A 160 9.43 4.32 -1.60
N GLY A 161 8.67 4.27 -0.50
CA GLY A 161 7.29 4.76 -0.41
C GLY A 161 7.25 6.28 -0.44
N ALA A 162 7.34 6.86 -1.64
CA ALA A 162 7.23 8.30 -1.80
C ALA A 162 5.81 8.76 -1.42
N VAL A 163 5.75 9.59 -0.37
CA VAL A 163 4.56 10.19 0.27
C VAL A 163 3.81 9.24 1.23
N PRO A 164 4.08 9.32 2.54
CA PRO A 164 3.21 8.71 3.52
C PRO A 164 1.82 9.36 3.42
N ALA A 165 0.78 8.55 3.19
CA ALA A 165 -0.57 9.00 3.44
C ALA A 165 -0.69 9.42 4.91
N VAL A 166 -1.46 10.49 5.18
CA VAL A 166 -1.59 11.05 6.54
C VAL A 166 -2.00 9.94 7.50
N GLY A 167 -1.19 9.74 8.55
CA GLY A 167 -1.48 8.75 9.59
C GLY A 167 -1.16 7.30 9.24
N THR A 168 -0.58 7.02 8.07
CA THR A 168 -0.15 5.67 7.72
C THR A 168 1.18 5.33 8.39
N ALA A 169 1.18 4.21 9.11
CA ALA A 169 2.36 3.61 9.70
C ALA A 169 2.54 2.20 9.16
N TRP A 170 3.79 1.72 9.15
CA TRP A 170 4.16 0.37 8.73
C TRP A 170 4.94 -0.34 9.82
N ALA A 171 4.80 -1.66 9.84
CA ALA A 171 5.59 -2.52 10.70
C ALA A 171 6.14 -3.70 9.90
N VAL A 172 7.29 -4.21 10.36
CA VAL A 172 7.91 -5.43 9.84
C VAL A 172 8.24 -6.36 11.00
N SER A 173 7.94 -7.65 10.85
CA SER A 173 8.29 -8.68 11.83
C SER A 173 9.13 -9.77 11.20
N ILE A 174 10.02 -10.35 12.01
CA ILE A 174 10.80 -11.53 11.68
C ILE A 174 10.39 -12.63 12.64
N MET A 175 10.11 -13.81 12.09
CA MET A 175 9.68 -14.98 12.84
C MET A 175 10.53 -16.19 12.47
N ARG A 176 10.93 -16.96 13.47
CA ARG A 176 11.74 -18.17 13.32
C ARG A 176 10.89 -19.41 13.55
N HIS A 177 11.07 -20.42 12.71
CA HIS A 177 10.50 -21.76 12.85
C HIS A 177 11.52 -22.80 12.39
N ASP A 178 11.21 -24.08 12.57
CA ASP A 178 12.14 -25.18 12.24
C ASP A 178 12.53 -25.21 10.74
N GLY A 179 11.69 -24.64 9.87
CA GLY A 179 11.95 -24.50 8.44
C GLY A 179 12.70 -23.22 8.04
N GLY A 180 13.06 -22.35 8.99
CA GLY A 180 13.87 -21.15 8.72
C GLY A 180 13.25 -19.85 9.25
N VAL A 181 13.45 -18.77 8.49
CA VAL A 181 13.04 -17.41 8.85
C VAL A 181 11.92 -16.95 7.91
N SER A 182 10.91 -16.29 8.45
CA SER A 182 9.83 -15.66 7.69
C SER A 182 9.69 -14.20 8.08
N ALA A 183 9.56 -13.34 7.08
CA ALA A 183 9.40 -11.89 7.27
C ALA A 183 7.98 -11.48 6.87
N PHE A 184 7.36 -10.61 7.67
CA PHE A 184 6.03 -10.09 7.39
C PHE A 184 5.98 -8.57 7.45
N VAL A 185 5.20 -7.96 6.56
CA VAL A 185 4.95 -6.52 6.52
C VAL A 185 3.46 -6.22 6.59
N THR A 186 3.10 -5.14 7.27
CA THR A 186 1.75 -4.59 7.23
C THR A 186 1.77 -3.09 7.45
N SER A 187 0.67 -2.42 7.09
CA SER A 187 0.34 -1.06 7.48
C SER A 187 -0.95 -1.04 8.31
N ASN A 188 -1.23 0.10 8.94
CA ASN A 188 -2.51 0.40 9.60
C ASN A 188 -3.58 0.92 8.61
N ASP A 189 -3.24 1.05 7.32
CA ASP A 189 -4.18 1.42 6.28
C ASP A 189 -4.84 0.15 5.71
N GLY A 190 -6.07 -0.09 6.17
CA GLY A 190 -6.87 -1.24 5.76
C GLY A 190 -6.25 -2.57 6.19
N ARG A 191 -6.13 -3.49 5.22
CA ARG A 191 -5.56 -4.84 5.36
C ARG A 191 -4.13 -4.81 4.83
N GLY A 192 -3.32 -3.90 5.38
CA GLY A 192 -1.91 -3.77 5.05
C GLY A 192 -1.66 -3.26 3.64
N TRP A 193 -2.27 -2.13 3.28
CA TRP A 193 -1.99 -1.46 2.02
C TRP A 193 -0.49 -1.21 1.81
N LEU A 194 -0.04 -1.45 0.56
CA LEU A 194 1.30 -1.17 0.07
C LEU A 194 1.24 -0.10 -1.03
N PRO A 195 2.11 0.93 -0.95
CA PRO A 195 2.14 2.00 -1.96
C PRO A 195 2.53 1.45 -3.36
N PRO A 196 2.00 2.06 -4.44
CA PRO A 196 2.46 1.76 -5.78
C PRO A 196 3.93 2.17 -5.97
N GLY A 197 4.64 1.51 -6.88
CA GLY A 197 6.06 1.80 -7.15
C GLY A 197 7.05 1.25 -6.12
N VAL A 198 6.57 0.49 -5.12
CA VAL A 198 7.42 -0.26 -4.18
C VAL A 198 7.49 -1.74 -4.59
N PHE A 199 8.71 -2.27 -4.62
CA PHE A 199 9.03 -3.65 -4.93
C PHE A 199 9.75 -4.29 -3.75
N LEU A 200 9.14 -5.30 -3.12
CA LEU A 200 9.65 -5.93 -1.91
C LEU A 200 10.25 -7.30 -2.21
N PRO A 201 11.16 -7.82 -1.37
CA PRO A 201 11.65 -9.19 -1.50
C PRO A 201 10.49 -10.18 -1.58
N ARG A 202 10.54 -11.12 -2.52
CA ARG A 202 9.46 -12.08 -2.79
C ARG A 202 9.17 -13.02 -1.61
N GLU A 203 10.12 -13.13 -0.70
CA GLU A 203 10.07 -13.91 0.54
C GLU A 203 9.34 -13.17 1.66
N LEU A 204 9.13 -11.85 1.52
CA LEU A 204 8.31 -11.06 2.42
C LEU A 204 6.83 -11.35 2.14
N SER A 205 6.06 -11.60 3.19
CA SER A 205 4.61 -11.80 3.10
C SER A 205 3.84 -10.71 3.83
N THR A 206 2.54 -10.62 3.59
CA THR A 206 1.63 -9.88 4.47
C THR A 206 0.87 -10.88 5.36
N PRO A 207 0.36 -10.48 6.55
CA PRO A 207 -0.44 -11.38 7.37
C PRO A 207 -1.80 -11.72 6.71
N TRP A 208 -2.28 -10.87 5.80
CA TRP A 208 -3.65 -10.89 5.26
C TRP A 208 -3.91 -11.97 4.20
N VAL A 209 -2.85 -12.56 3.64
CA VAL A 209 -2.97 -13.66 2.64
C VAL A 209 -3.09 -15.05 3.29
N TRP A 210 -3.00 -15.12 4.62
CA TRP A 210 -3.01 -16.37 5.37
C TRP A 210 -4.38 -16.60 6.01
N SER A 211 -4.83 -17.85 6.08
CA SER A 211 -6.14 -18.20 6.67
C SER A 211 -6.24 -17.92 8.17
N VAL A 212 -5.12 -17.66 8.87
CA VAL A 212 -5.15 -17.15 10.26
C VAL A 212 -5.72 -15.73 10.33
N ALA A 213 -5.74 -15.02 9.22
CA ALA A 213 -6.33 -13.70 9.09
C ALA A 213 -7.82 -13.73 8.68
N GLU A 214 -8.47 -14.90 8.66
CA GLU A 214 -9.93 -15.00 8.53
C GLU A 214 -10.61 -14.73 9.87
N GLY A 215 -11.43 -13.69 9.95
CA GLY A 215 -12.18 -13.31 11.16
C GLY A 215 -11.44 -12.57 12.30
N PRO A 216 -10.19 -12.07 12.19
CA PRO A 216 -9.53 -11.42 13.31
C PRO A 216 -10.03 -9.99 13.52
N ALA A 217 -10.03 -9.59 14.78
CA ALA A 217 -10.26 -8.21 15.23
C ALA A 217 -9.12 -7.23 14.87
N TRP A 218 -8.21 -7.59 13.97
CA TRP A 218 -7.02 -6.80 13.64
C TRP A 218 -7.31 -5.73 12.59
N GLU A 219 -8.41 -5.86 11.86
CA GLU A 219 -8.74 -4.93 10.80
C GLU A 219 -9.05 -3.54 11.37
N GLY A 220 -8.31 -2.54 10.89
CA GLY A 220 -8.44 -1.15 11.32
C GLY A 220 -7.79 -0.83 12.67
N LEU A 221 -6.94 -1.69 13.24
CA LEU A 221 -6.11 -1.28 14.37
C LEU A 221 -5.21 -0.11 13.98
N ALA A 222 -5.05 0.86 14.88
CA ALA A 222 -4.20 2.03 14.64
C ALA A 222 -2.70 1.67 14.59
N ASP A 223 -2.29 0.68 15.40
CA ASP A 223 -0.91 0.23 15.52
C ASP A 223 -0.64 -1.02 14.63
N PRO A 224 0.16 -0.90 13.55
CA PRO A 224 0.50 -2.04 12.70
C PRO A 224 1.42 -3.04 13.38
N ALA A 225 2.20 -2.63 14.40
CA ALA A 225 3.04 -3.55 15.15
C ALA A 225 2.18 -4.50 16.00
N ARG A 226 1.08 -3.98 16.57
CA ARG A 226 0.07 -4.82 17.24
C ARG A 226 -0.54 -5.86 16.31
N VAL A 227 -0.84 -5.50 15.06
CA VAL A 227 -1.34 -6.45 14.05
C VAL A 227 -0.35 -7.61 13.86
N LEU A 228 0.95 -7.31 13.69
CA LEU A 228 1.97 -8.35 13.49
C LEU A 228 2.23 -9.19 14.75
N ALA A 229 2.13 -8.60 15.94
CA ALA A 229 2.26 -9.34 17.20
C ALA A 229 1.12 -10.34 17.40
N GLU A 230 -0.12 -9.93 17.13
CA GLU A 230 -1.29 -10.80 17.20
C GLU A 230 -1.25 -11.90 16.13
N PHE A 231 -0.84 -11.52 14.91
CA PHE A 231 -0.60 -12.48 13.83
C PHE A 231 0.47 -13.50 14.24
N ALA A 232 1.58 -13.07 14.84
CA ALA A 232 2.64 -13.97 15.29
C ALA A 232 2.13 -15.00 16.30
N LEU A 233 1.27 -14.61 17.25
CA LEU A 233 0.67 -15.56 18.19
C LEU A 233 -0.27 -16.56 17.51
N SER A 234 -1.10 -16.10 16.58
CA SER A 234 -2.06 -16.96 15.89
C SER A 234 -1.38 -17.90 14.89
N TRP A 235 -0.41 -17.40 14.13
CA TRP A 235 0.38 -18.16 13.18
C TRP A 235 1.35 -19.11 13.88
N GLY A 236 2.02 -18.64 14.94
CA GLY A 236 2.92 -19.45 15.76
C GLY A 236 2.22 -20.64 16.43
N ARG A 237 0.97 -20.48 16.88
CA ARG A 237 0.16 -21.59 17.39
C ARG A 237 -0.10 -22.69 16.35
N ARG A 238 -0.16 -22.35 15.06
CA ARG A 238 -0.38 -23.32 13.98
C ARG A 238 0.92 -23.91 13.41
N THR A 239 2.01 -23.16 13.44
CA THR A 239 3.25 -23.50 12.70
C THR A 239 4.46 -23.76 13.60
N GLY A 240 4.37 -23.45 14.90
CA GLY A 240 5.53 -23.45 15.81
C GLY A 240 6.42 -22.21 15.68
N ALA A 241 6.11 -21.29 14.77
CA ALA A 241 6.89 -20.06 14.60
C ALA A 241 6.88 -19.17 15.85
N ARG A 242 8.02 -18.50 16.09
CA ARG A 242 8.20 -17.54 17.19
C ARG A 242 8.65 -16.21 16.64
N LEU A 243 8.03 -15.13 17.11
CA LEU A 243 8.47 -13.77 16.83
C LEU A 243 9.85 -13.56 17.45
N SER A 244 10.82 -13.12 16.64
CA SER A 244 12.18 -12.82 17.08
C SER A 244 12.50 -11.33 17.02
N ALA A 245 12.02 -10.63 16.01
CA ALA A 245 12.12 -9.17 15.91
C ALA A 245 10.83 -8.53 15.40
N LEU A 246 10.54 -7.31 15.86
CA LEU A 246 9.43 -6.49 15.38
C LEU A 246 9.83 -5.02 15.37
N VAL A 247 9.63 -4.36 14.24
CA VAL A 247 9.93 -2.93 14.07
C VAL A 247 8.72 -2.17 13.54
N CYS A 248 8.62 -0.90 13.88
CA CYS A 248 7.52 -0.03 13.50
C CYS A 248 8.00 1.37 13.10
N SER A 249 7.36 1.98 12.12
CA SER A 249 7.63 3.37 11.72
C SER A 249 7.08 4.38 12.74
N ALA A 250 6.16 3.95 13.60
CA ALA A 250 5.64 4.72 14.72
C ALA A 250 6.32 4.29 16.04
N PRO A 251 6.26 5.12 17.10
CA PRO A 251 6.70 4.70 18.43
C PRO A 251 5.98 3.44 18.91
N PHE A 252 6.68 2.58 19.64
CA PHE A 252 6.08 1.39 20.24
C PHE A 252 5.24 1.73 21.47
N ASP A 253 4.10 1.05 21.60
CA ASP A 253 3.35 1.02 22.84
C ASP A 253 4.13 0.25 23.94
N GLU A 254 4.28 0.86 25.12
CA GLU A 254 5.07 0.30 26.22
C GLU A 254 4.46 -0.99 26.79
N LEU A 255 3.14 -1.12 26.76
CA LEU A 255 2.46 -2.30 27.27
C LEU A 255 2.63 -3.46 26.28
N LEU A 256 2.55 -3.21 24.97
CA LEU A 256 2.89 -4.19 23.94
C LEU A 256 4.34 -4.65 24.10
N ALA A 257 5.29 -3.73 24.24
CA ALA A 257 6.70 -4.06 24.42
C ALA A 257 6.92 -4.96 25.65
N ARG A 258 6.28 -4.66 26.78
CA ARG A 258 6.34 -5.50 27.99
C ARG A 258 5.76 -6.89 27.79
N GLN A 259 4.67 -7.03 27.02
CA GLN A 259 4.06 -8.33 26.74
C GLN A 259 4.88 -9.19 25.77
N LEU A 260 5.68 -8.58 24.90
CA LEU A 260 6.55 -9.29 23.96
C LEU A 260 7.85 -9.78 24.61
N GLY A 261 8.24 -9.24 25.77
CA GLY A 261 9.37 -9.74 26.58
C GLY A 261 10.71 -9.62 25.85
N GLU A 262 11.33 -10.76 25.55
CA GLU A 262 12.69 -10.84 24.97
C GLU A 262 12.75 -10.61 23.45
N VAL A 263 11.62 -10.30 22.79
CA VAL A 263 11.61 -9.97 21.36
C VAL A 263 12.42 -8.70 21.13
N ALA A 264 13.25 -8.68 20.08
CA ALA A 264 13.98 -7.48 19.70
C ALA A 264 13.04 -6.44 19.06
N LEU A 265 12.92 -5.27 19.68
CA LEU A 265 11.97 -4.22 19.27
C LEU A 265 12.67 -2.92 18.87
N GLU A 266 12.20 -2.27 17.81
CA GLU A 266 12.60 -0.90 17.44
C GLU A 266 11.45 -0.10 16.82
N GLY A 267 11.03 0.98 17.48
CA GLY A 267 9.97 1.86 17.02
C GLY A 267 10.54 3.16 16.46
N ALA A 268 9.70 3.96 15.81
CA ALA A 268 10.08 5.21 15.16
C ALA A 268 11.25 5.03 14.18
N VAL A 269 11.22 3.95 13.38
CA VAL A 269 12.23 3.70 12.35
C VAL A 269 12.15 4.77 11.26
N ASP A 270 13.27 5.48 11.05
CA ASP A 270 13.39 6.49 10.01
C ASP A 270 13.58 5.88 8.61
N PRO A 271 13.13 6.57 7.54
CA PRO A 271 13.43 6.17 6.16
C PRO A 271 14.93 6.11 5.89
N SER A 272 15.40 5.01 5.30
CA SER A 272 16.79 4.84 4.87
C SER A 272 16.91 3.83 3.72
N PRO A 273 17.54 4.18 2.59
CA PRO A 273 17.64 3.32 1.41
C PRO A 273 18.76 2.28 1.56
N ALA A 274 18.68 1.43 2.60
CA ALA A 274 19.63 0.33 2.79
C ALA A 274 19.52 -0.74 1.67
N MET A 275 18.31 -0.88 1.12
CA MET A 275 17.98 -1.70 -0.04
C MET A 275 17.20 -0.83 -1.04
N ASP A 276 17.39 -1.04 -2.34
CA ASP A 276 16.58 -0.35 -3.37
C ASP A 276 15.27 -1.10 -3.61
N PHE A 277 14.17 -0.56 -3.11
CA PHE A 277 12.81 -1.03 -3.36
C PHE A 277 12.02 -0.12 -4.30
N SER A 278 12.69 0.89 -4.89
CA SER A 278 12.05 1.85 -5.79
C SER A 278 12.03 1.39 -7.26
N THR A 279 12.82 0.37 -7.59
CA THR A 279 12.93 -0.16 -8.95
C THR A 279 12.65 -1.67 -9.01
N PRO A 280 12.03 -2.17 -10.10
CA PRO A 280 11.90 -3.61 -10.31
C PRO A 280 13.28 -4.26 -10.46
N ALA A 281 13.53 -5.33 -9.71
CA ALA A 281 14.76 -6.12 -9.80
C ALA A 281 14.50 -7.62 -9.60
N PRO A 282 15.39 -8.52 -10.07
CA PRO A 282 15.28 -9.94 -9.78
C PRO A 282 15.18 -10.21 -8.28
N GLY A 283 14.27 -11.11 -7.88
CA GLY A 283 14.00 -11.42 -6.47
C GLY A 283 13.03 -10.46 -5.78
N LEU A 284 12.71 -9.31 -6.39
CA LEU A 284 11.65 -8.43 -5.90
C LEU A 284 10.29 -8.79 -6.54
N ALA A 285 9.24 -8.38 -5.85
CA ALA A 285 7.84 -8.56 -6.21
C ALA A 285 7.09 -7.25 -5.93
N ASP A 286 6.19 -6.88 -6.84
CA ASP A 286 5.29 -5.77 -6.56
C ASP A 286 4.13 -6.19 -5.66
N ARG A 287 3.37 -5.19 -5.21
CA ARG A 287 2.21 -5.36 -4.34
C ARG A 287 1.15 -6.33 -4.87
N LEU A 288 0.96 -6.46 -6.18
CA LEU A 288 -0.02 -7.40 -6.74
C LEU A 288 0.49 -8.84 -6.61
N GLU A 289 1.76 -9.07 -6.94
CA GLU A 289 2.40 -10.38 -6.83
C GLU A 289 2.44 -10.90 -5.39
N LEU A 290 2.69 -10.02 -4.42
CA LEU A 290 2.75 -10.39 -3.00
C LEU A 290 1.41 -10.93 -2.47
N VAL A 291 0.28 -10.45 -3.01
CA VAL A 291 -1.05 -10.78 -2.46
C VAL A 291 -1.88 -11.70 -3.36
N SER A 292 -1.58 -11.77 -4.65
CA SER A 292 -2.44 -12.45 -5.63
C SER A 292 -2.03 -13.89 -5.91
N ALA A 293 -2.99 -14.68 -6.38
CA ALA A 293 -2.71 -16.02 -6.88
C ALA A 293 -2.06 -15.95 -8.28
N PRO A 294 -1.21 -16.91 -8.67
CA PRO A 294 -0.53 -16.90 -9.98
C PRO A 294 -1.48 -16.73 -11.18
N GLN A 295 -2.68 -17.29 -11.10
CA GLN A 295 -3.69 -17.22 -12.16
C GLN A 295 -4.16 -15.78 -12.43
N ILE A 296 -4.18 -14.92 -11.40
CA ILE A 296 -4.49 -13.49 -11.58
C ILE A 296 -3.34 -12.79 -12.29
N LEU A 297 -2.09 -13.11 -11.94
CA LEU A 297 -0.91 -12.54 -12.58
C LEU A 297 -0.84 -12.92 -14.06
N GLU A 298 -1.14 -14.17 -14.39
CA GLU A 298 -1.22 -14.66 -15.77
C GLU A 298 -2.31 -13.93 -16.58
N ARG A 299 -3.50 -13.74 -16.00
CA ARG A 299 -4.59 -12.98 -16.64
C ARG A 299 -4.20 -11.53 -16.90
N VAL A 300 -3.51 -10.88 -15.97
CA VAL A 300 -3.04 -9.50 -16.15
C VAL A 300 -1.94 -9.43 -17.21
N ALA A 301 -1.03 -10.41 -17.25
CA ALA A 301 0.01 -10.51 -18.27
C ALA A 301 -0.58 -10.74 -19.67
N ALA A 302 -1.68 -11.47 -19.78
CA ALA A 302 -2.35 -11.76 -21.05
C ALA A 302 -3.08 -10.56 -21.69
N ILE A 303 -3.28 -9.45 -20.97
CA ILE A 303 -3.91 -8.25 -21.52
C ILE A 303 -2.96 -7.61 -22.55
N PRO A 304 -3.36 -7.38 -23.82
CA PRO A 304 -2.51 -6.74 -24.82
C PRO A 304 -2.04 -5.32 -24.45
N ALA A 305 -0.87 -4.89 -24.94
CA ALA A 305 -0.25 -3.60 -24.60
C ALA A 305 -1.12 -2.39 -24.97
N ASP A 306 -1.74 -2.44 -26.15
CA ASP A 306 -2.67 -1.45 -26.68
C ASP A 306 -3.98 -1.35 -25.89
N ARG A 307 -4.32 -2.40 -25.12
CA ARG A 307 -5.56 -2.46 -24.32
C ARG A 307 -5.38 -2.01 -22.86
N ILE A 308 -4.15 -1.71 -22.40
CA ILE A 308 -3.88 -1.34 -20.99
C ILE A 308 -4.75 -0.18 -20.54
N GLY A 309 -4.70 0.94 -21.28
CA GLY A 309 -5.41 2.16 -20.90
C GLY A 309 -6.91 1.91 -20.77
N SER A 310 -7.51 1.26 -21.79
CA SER A 310 -8.93 0.90 -21.75
C SER A 310 -9.28 -0.03 -20.58
N ARG A 311 -8.44 -1.03 -20.29
CA ARG A 311 -8.67 -1.97 -19.19
C ARG A 311 -8.53 -1.31 -17.82
N GLY A 312 -7.57 -0.42 -17.66
CA GLY A 312 -7.44 0.40 -16.46
C GLY A 312 -8.71 1.22 -16.21
N LEU A 313 -9.25 1.84 -17.26
CA LEU A 313 -10.48 2.62 -17.19
C LEU A 313 -11.70 1.75 -16.84
N ASP A 314 -11.81 0.53 -17.41
CA ASP A 314 -12.85 -0.45 -17.04
C ASP A 314 -12.82 -0.75 -15.53
N PHE A 315 -11.64 -1.02 -14.96
CA PHE A 315 -11.49 -1.28 -13.52
C PHE A 315 -11.89 -0.06 -12.67
N ALA A 316 -11.52 1.15 -13.10
CA ALA A 316 -11.87 2.38 -12.40
C ALA A 316 -13.39 2.63 -12.37
N TYR A 317 -14.07 2.43 -13.52
CA TYR A 317 -15.52 2.55 -13.60
C TYR A 317 -16.25 1.49 -12.78
N ASP A 318 -15.82 0.23 -12.84
CA ASP A 318 -16.42 -0.85 -12.03
C ASP A 318 -16.28 -0.57 -10.53
N ALA A 319 -15.09 -0.17 -10.06
CA ALA A 319 -14.88 0.22 -8.67
C ALA A 319 -15.76 1.41 -8.24
N HIS A 320 -15.85 2.43 -9.08
CA HIS A 320 -16.68 3.61 -8.83
C HIS A 320 -18.18 3.26 -8.76
N GLN A 321 -18.66 2.39 -9.65
CA GLN A 321 -20.06 1.93 -9.65
C GLN A 321 -20.38 1.08 -8.42
N ARG A 322 -19.47 0.19 -8.00
CA ARG A 322 -19.65 -0.60 -6.77
C ARG A 322 -19.76 0.28 -5.54
N LEU A 323 -18.94 1.33 -5.45
CA LEU A 323 -19.03 2.30 -4.35
C LEU A 323 -20.37 3.05 -4.36
N ALA A 324 -20.83 3.49 -5.53
CA ALA A 324 -22.14 4.13 -5.64
C ALA A 324 -23.30 3.20 -5.24
N ALA A 325 -23.15 1.89 -5.46
CA ALA A 325 -24.13 0.89 -5.05
C ALA A 325 -24.05 0.49 -3.56
N ALA A 326 -22.94 0.79 -2.88
CA ALA A 326 -22.71 0.39 -1.48
C ALA A 326 -23.53 1.20 -0.46
N GLY A 327 -24.19 2.28 -0.89
CA GLY A 327 -25.07 3.12 -0.08
C GLY A 327 -24.64 4.59 -0.05
N PRO A 328 -25.28 5.41 0.79
CA PRO A 328 -24.93 6.82 0.93
C PRO A 328 -23.49 6.99 1.39
N ASP A 329 -22.75 7.90 0.74
CA ASP A 329 -21.39 8.26 1.12
C ASP A 329 -21.42 9.33 2.23
N PRO A 330 -20.99 9.02 3.48
CA PRO A 330 -20.96 9.98 4.57
C PRO A 330 -20.01 11.17 4.30
N PHE A 331 -19.12 11.03 3.32
CA PHE A 331 -18.09 12.01 2.96
C PHE A 331 -18.30 12.60 1.56
N ALA A 332 -19.52 12.52 1.03
CA ALA A 332 -19.87 13.09 -0.29
C ALA A 332 -19.52 14.58 -0.43
N SER A 333 -19.50 15.34 0.68
CA SER A 333 -19.10 16.75 0.70
C SER A 333 -17.65 17.00 0.26
N LEU A 334 -16.79 15.98 0.30
CA LEU A 334 -15.41 16.07 -0.21
C LEU A 334 -15.35 16.04 -1.75
N GLY A 335 -16.44 15.69 -2.45
CA GLY A 335 -16.54 15.74 -3.91
C GLY A 335 -15.67 14.74 -4.68
N ALA A 336 -15.10 13.74 -3.99
CA ALA A 336 -14.19 12.76 -4.59
C ALA A 336 -14.88 11.89 -5.65
N ALA A 337 -16.17 11.57 -5.48
CA ALA A 337 -16.94 10.79 -6.46
C ALA A 337 -17.13 11.56 -7.77
N GLU A 338 -17.54 12.82 -7.69
CA GLU A 338 -17.74 13.71 -8.83
C GLU A 338 -16.42 13.98 -9.56
N LEU A 339 -15.33 14.23 -8.82
CA LEU A 339 -14.00 14.42 -9.40
C LEU A 339 -13.51 13.17 -10.14
N ARG A 340 -13.60 11.99 -9.54
CA ARG A 340 -13.26 10.72 -10.21
C ARG A 340 -14.04 10.55 -11.50
N HIS A 341 -15.36 10.74 -11.43
CA HIS A 341 -16.23 10.58 -12.59
C HIS A 341 -15.85 11.54 -13.73
N ARG A 342 -15.60 12.81 -13.40
CA ARG A 342 -15.19 13.84 -14.36
C ARG A 342 -13.85 13.50 -15.03
N ILE A 343 -12.87 13.05 -14.24
CA ILE A 343 -11.56 12.61 -14.74
C ILE A 343 -11.73 11.44 -15.70
N MET A 344 -12.43 10.37 -15.27
CA MET A 344 -12.66 9.18 -16.08
C MET A 344 -13.40 9.50 -17.39
N GLN A 345 -14.45 10.34 -17.35
CA GLN A 345 -15.17 10.75 -18.55
C GLN A 345 -14.29 11.53 -19.53
N THR A 346 -13.41 12.39 -19.02
CA THR A 346 -12.49 13.17 -19.86
C THR A 346 -11.50 12.24 -20.58
N ILE A 347 -10.95 11.25 -19.87
CA ILE A 347 -10.07 10.23 -20.44
C ILE A 347 -10.82 9.40 -21.49
N LEU A 348 -12.06 8.98 -21.18
CA LEU A 348 -12.90 8.19 -22.11
C LEU A 348 -13.15 8.94 -23.43
N GLN A 349 -13.28 10.26 -23.39
CA GLN A 349 -13.47 11.12 -24.55
C GLN A 349 -12.15 11.45 -25.29
N GLY A 350 -11.02 10.93 -24.83
CA GLY A 350 -9.70 11.24 -25.39
C GLY A 350 -9.19 12.65 -25.06
N GLY A 351 -9.80 13.31 -24.07
CA GLY A 351 -9.41 14.64 -23.61
C GLY A 351 -8.22 14.61 -22.65
N GLN A 352 -7.50 15.72 -22.56
CA GLN A 352 -6.46 15.90 -21.54
C GLN A 352 -7.08 16.34 -20.20
N VAL A 353 -6.76 15.61 -19.14
CA VAL A 353 -7.21 15.92 -17.78
C VAL A 353 -6.38 17.07 -17.22
N GLN A 354 -7.05 18.07 -16.62
CA GLN A 354 -6.38 19.22 -16.04
C GLN A 354 -5.56 18.83 -14.80
N SER A 355 -4.32 19.32 -14.66
CA SER A 355 -3.44 19.02 -13.53
C SER A 355 -4.09 19.27 -12.16
N GLN A 356 -4.84 20.37 -12.06
CA GLN A 356 -5.58 20.73 -10.85
C GLN A 356 -6.61 19.68 -10.40
N TRP A 357 -7.17 18.88 -11.32
CA TRP A 357 -8.12 17.82 -10.94
C TRP A 357 -7.40 16.62 -10.31
N TRP A 358 -6.16 16.33 -10.74
CA TRP A 358 -5.33 15.32 -10.10
C TRP A 358 -4.94 15.73 -8.69
N GLU A 359 -4.52 16.97 -8.51
CA GLU A 359 -4.18 17.54 -7.20
C GLU A 359 -5.40 17.56 -6.28
N GLN A 360 -6.56 18.00 -6.75
CA GLN A 360 -7.81 18.00 -5.96
C GLN A 360 -8.23 16.59 -5.53
N LEU A 361 -8.09 15.60 -6.41
CA LEU A 361 -8.40 14.21 -6.07
C LEU A 361 -7.41 13.66 -5.03
N PHE A 362 -6.13 14.01 -5.15
CA PHE A 362 -5.10 13.67 -4.18
C PHE A 362 -5.41 14.31 -2.82
N ASP A 363 -5.73 15.60 -2.76
CA ASP A 363 -6.10 16.30 -1.53
C ASP A 363 -7.35 15.68 -0.87
N ALA A 364 -8.35 15.32 -1.67
CA ALA A 364 -9.53 14.61 -1.18
C ALA A 364 -9.17 13.23 -0.59
N ASP A 365 -8.23 12.50 -1.19
CA ASP A 365 -7.71 11.24 -0.61
C ASP A 365 -7.02 11.47 0.74
N GLN A 366 -6.20 12.52 0.86
CA GLN A 366 -5.53 12.86 2.11
C GLN A 366 -6.52 13.27 3.21
N LEU A 367 -7.62 13.94 2.86
CA LEU A 367 -8.71 14.24 3.80
C LEU A 367 -9.49 12.99 4.23
N LEU A 368 -9.71 12.04 3.31
CA LEU A 368 -10.28 10.73 3.66
C LEU A 368 -9.34 9.97 4.60
N ALA A 369 -8.03 10.00 4.35
CA ALA A 369 -7.02 9.38 5.21
C ALA A 369 -7.07 9.97 6.63
N ALA A 370 -7.11 11.29 6.76
CA ALA A 370 -7.26 11.96 8.04
C ALA A 370 -8.58 11.60 8.74
N SER A 371 -9.67 11.44 7.98
CA SER A 371 -10.99 11.06 8.50
C SER A 371 -11.04 9.62 9.02
N MET A 372 -10.14 8.74 8.59
CA MET A 372 -10.03 7.37 9.09
C MET A 372 -9.44 7.29 10.50
N LEU A 373 -8.56 8.23 10.88
CA LEU A 373 -7.84 8.21 12.16
C LEU A 373 -8.73 8.05 13.40
N PRO A 374 -9.80 8.85 13.61
CA PRO A 374 -10.66 8.68 14.79
C PRO A 374 -11.47 7.37 14.76
N LEU A 375 -11.59 6.72 13.60
CA LEU A 375 -12.27 5.44 13.47
C LEU A 375 -11.31 4.28 13.75
N GLN A 376 -9.99 4.48 13.74
CA GLN A 376 -9.02 3.44 14.06
C GLN A 376 -9.11 3.01 15.53
N ALA A 377 -8.99 1.71 15.78
CA ALA A 377 -9.16 1.17 17.13
C ALA A 377 -7.83 1.25 17.90
N ASP A 378 -7.87 1.91 19.06
CA ASP A 378 -6.79 1.87 20.05
C ASP A 378 -7.01 0.70 20.99
N VAL A 379 -6.12 -0.30 20.89
CA VAL A 379 -6.15 -1.53 21.70
C VAL A 379 -4.94 -1.64 22.62
N SER A 380 -4.25 -0.52 22.89
CA SER A 380 -3.12 -0.43 23.81
C SER A 380 -3.44 -0.95 25.22
N ARG A 381 -4.71 -0.99 25.61
CA ARG A 381 -5.14 -1.49 26.93
C ARG A 381 -5.56 -2.96 26.93
N VAL A 382 -5.63 -3.60 25.76
CA VAL A 382 -6.08 -4.99 25.64
C VAL A 382 -4.87 -5.93 25.65
N PRO A 383 -4.86 -6.98 26.47
CA PRO A 383 -3.80 -7.99 26.45
C PRO A 383 -3.65 -8.64 25.06
N LEU A 384 -2.42 -9.04 24.72
CA LEU A 384 -2.06 -9.67 23.46
C LEU A 384 -2.72 -11.04 23.36
N GLY A 385 -3.36 -11.34 22.23
CA GLY A 385 -4.08 -12.58 21.99
C GLY A 385 -5.53 -12.58 22.49
N GLU A 386 -6.00 -11.47 23.08
CA GLU A 386 -7.36 -11.35 23.63
C GLU A 386 -8.31 -10.48 22.80
N LEU A 387 -7.87 -10.01 21.61
CA LEU A 387 -8.75 -9.25 20.72
C LEU A 387 -9.94 -10.11 20.25
N ARG A 388 -11.15 -9.61 20.46
CA ARG A 388 -12.40 -10.27 20.06
C ARG A 388 -13.02 -9.54 18.87
N SER A 389 -13.49 -10.29 17.86
CA SER A 389 -14.06 -9.77 16.60
C SER A 389 -15.31 -8.91 16.81
N GLU A 390 -16.08 -9.20 17.86
CA GLU A 390 -17.35 -8.54 18.18
C GLU A 390 -17.18 -7.36 19.16
N HIS A 391 -15.97 -7.21 19.71
CA HIS A 391 -15.59 -6.21 20.70
C HIS A 391 -14.20 -5.64 20.40
N SER A 392 -13.85 -5.39 19.14
CA SER A 392 -12.62 -4.67 18.79
C SER A 392 -12.59 -3.40 19.64
N ALA A 393 -11.75 -3.40 20.67
CA ALA A 393 -12.06 -2.74 21.93
C ALA A 393 -12.39 -1.26 21.75
N GLY A 394 -13.65 -0.90 22.01
CA GLY A 394 -14.14 0.48 21.95
C GLY A 394 -14.70 0.94 20.59
N ARG A 395 -14.74 0.10 19.55
CA ARG A 395 -15.29 0.47 18.23
C ARG A 395 -16.69 -0.10 17.99
N SER A 396 -17.62 0.74 17.50
CA SER A 396 -18.94 0.28 17.05
C SER A 396 -18.87 -0.51 15.73
N ALA A 397 -19.83 -1.41 15.49
CA ALA A 397 -20.00 -2.05 14.18
C ALA A 397 -20.17 -1.01 13.06
N THR A 398 -20.83 0.12 13.36
CA THR A 398 -21.01 1.25 12.45
C THR A 398 -19.69 1.92 12.08
N ASP A 399 -18.80 2.15 13.04
CA ASP A 399 -17.48 2.75 12.78
C ASP A 399 -16.62 1.81 11.94
N SER A 400 -16.73 0.49 12.19
CA SER A 400 -16.03 -0.53 11.40
C SER A 400 -16.50 -0.53 9.94
N ALA A 401 -17.82 -0.48 9.71
CA ALA A 401 -18.39 -0.37 8.38
C ALA A 401 -17.99 0.95 7.69
N THR A 402 -18.00 2.06 8.43
CA THR A 402 -17.58 3.38 7.94
C THR A 402 -16.11 3.40 7.55
N LEU A 403 -15.23 2.80 8.37
CA LEU A 403 -13.80 2.69 8.07
C LEU A 403 -13.56 1.86 6.81
N ARG A 404 -14.25 0.72 6.64
CA ARG A 404 -14.17 -0.09 5.42
C ARG A 404 -14.60 0.69 4.18
N LEU A 405 -15.68 1.47 4.28
CA LEU A 405 -16.15 2.32 3.19
C LEU A 405 -15.10 3.38 2.84
N LEU A 406 -14.52 4.06 3.83
CA LEU A 406 -13.44 5.03 3.63
C LEU A 406 -12.22 4.40 2.95
N VAL A 407 -11.78 3.20 3.38
CA VAL A 407 -10.68 2.49 2.72
C VAL A 407 -11.03 2.19 1.26
N ALA A 408 -12.24 1.69 0.98
CA ALA A 408 -12.68 1.43 -0.39
C ALA A 408 -12.73 2.71 -1.25
N GLN A 409 -13.18 3.85 -0.69
CA GLN A 409 -13.13 5.15 -1.36
C GLN A 409 -11.71 5.54 -1.73
N ARG A 410 -10.77 5.42 -0.79
CA ARG A 410 -9.35 5.73 -1.01
C ARG A 410 -8.72 4.84 -2.07
N ARG A 411 -8.99 3.53 -2.05
CA ARG A 411 -8.50 2.61 -3.11
C ARG A 411 -9.07 2.95 -4.47
N CYS A 412 -10.30 3.42 -4.56
CA CYS A 412 -10.86 3.87 -5.82
C CYS A 412 -10.28 5.22 -6.28
N ASN A 413 -9.97 6.16 -5.37
CA ASN A 413 -9.23 7.38 -5.71
C ASN A 413 -7.84 7.05 -6.24
N GLU A 414 -7.12 6.17 -5.55
CA GLU A 414 -5.82 5.66 -5.96
C GLU A 414 -5.86 5.06 -7.36
N LEU A 415 -6.87 4.24 -7.66
CA LEU A 415 -7.10 3.65 -8.98
C LEU A 415 -7.20 4.71 -10.09
N VAL A 416 -7.88 5.83 -9.80
CA VAL A 416 -8.02 6.94 -10.74
C VAL A 416 -6.72 7.75 -10.83
N LEU A 417 -6.06 8.05 -9.72
CA LEU A 417 -4.76 8.73 -9.67
C LEU A 417 -3.67 7.95 -10.44
N LEU A 418 -3.73 6.61 -10.42
CA LEU A 418 -2.87 5.74 -11.22
C LEU A 418 -3.10 5.87 -12.73
N MET A 419 -4.10 6.62 -13.21
CA MET A 419 -4.26 6.93 -14.64
C MET A 419 -3.57 8.23 -15.08
N ALA A 420 -3.00 9.02 -14.16
CA ALA A 420 -2.41 10.33 -14.47
C ALA A 420 -1.14 10.30 -15.35
N GLY A 421 -0.62 9.13 -15.71
CA GLY A 421 0.54 9.00 -16.60
C GLY A 421 0.44 7.78 -17.49
N GLU A 422 1.48 7.57 -18.29
CA GLU A 422 1.44 6.64 -19.41
C GLU A 422 1.03 5.20 -19.02
N PRO A 423 0.08 4.59 -19.76
CA PRO A 423 -0.31 3.20 -19.53
C PRO A 423 0.91 2.27 -19.61
N SER A 424 1.17 1.53 -18.53
CA SER A 424 2.26 0.57 -18.46
C SER A 424 1.81 -0.73 -17.81
N ARG A 425 2.58 -1.80 -18.01
CA ARG A 425 2.32 -3.09 -17.36
C ARG A 425 2.29 -2.97 -15.84
N GLN A 426 3.23 -2.22 -15.27
CA GLN A 426 3.29 -2.00 -13.83
C GLN A 426 2.05 -1.26 -13.33
N ARG A 427 1.65 -0.18 -13.99
CA ARG A 427 0.44 0.58 -13.60
C ARG A 427 -0.81 -0.28 -13.68
N LEU A 428 -0.94 -1.13 -14.70
CA LEU A 428 -2.07 -2.06 -14.77
C LEU A 428 -2.11 -3.01 -13.57
N ARG A 429 -0.95 -3.54 -13.15
CA ARG A 429 -0.85 -4.40 -11.97
C ARG A 429 -1.20 -3.64 -10.70
N ASP A 430 -0.76 -2.40 -10.57
CA ASP A 430 -1.12 -1.51 -9.47
C ASP A 430 -2.61 -1.19 -9.44
N MET A 431 -3.24 -0.98 -10.60
CA MET A 431 -4.70 -0.76 -10.70
C MET A 431 -5.48 -2.01 -10.33
N VAL A 432 -5.04 -3.21 -10.74
CA VAL A 432 -5.67 -4.48 -10.37
C VAL A 432 -5.55 -4.74 -8.87
N TYR A 433 -4.42 -4.39 -8.26
CA TYR A 433 -4.26 -4.46 -6.80
C TYR A 433 -5.28 -3.58 -6.08
N ALA A 434 -5.38 -2.30 -6.47
CA ALA A 434 -6.33 -1.36 -5.87
C ALA A 434 -7.79 -1.78 -6.12
N HIS A 435 -8.10 -2.25 -7.33
CA HIS A 435 -9.42 -2.79 -7.70
C HIS A 435 -9.83 -3.99 -6.83
N GLY A 436 -8.90 -4.94 -6.64
CA GLY A 436 -9.11 -6.11 -5.80
C GLY A 436 -9.45 -5.73 -4.36
N GLN A 437 -8.76 -4.74 -3.79
CA GLN A 437 -9.09 -4.24 -2.45
C GLN A 437 -10.48 -3.62 -2.38
N VAL A 438 -10.88 -2.80 -3.36
CA VAL A 438 -12.25 -2.25 -3.40
C VAL A 438 -13.27 -3.38 -3.38
N ALA A 439 -13.08 -4.41 -4.21
CA ALA A 439 -13.98 -5.56 -4.28
C ALA A 439 -14.04 -6.32 -2.94
N GLU A 440 -12.91 -6.55 -2.28
CA GLU A 440 -12.83 -7.25 -1.00
C GLU A 440 -13.55 -6.49 0.14
N TYR A 441 -13.32 -5.18 0.23
CA TYR A 441 -13.98 -4.34 1.23
C TYR A 441 -15.48 -4.26 1.02
N LEU A 442 -15.93 -4.14 -0.24
CA LEU A 442 -17.34 -4.04 -0.57
C LEU A 442 -18.09 -5.38 -0.46
N ALA A 443 -17.43 -6.51 -0.74
CA ALA A 443 -18.00 -7.83 -0.53
C ALA A 443 -18.23 -8.16 0.96
N SER A 444 -17.50 -7.48 1.85
CA SER A 444 -17.59 -7.65 3.31
C SER A 444 -18.74 -6.85 3.95
N PHE A 445 -19.52 -6.09 3.17
CA PHE A 445 -20.77 -5.50 3.65
C PHE A 445 -21.87 -6.57 3.57
N PRO A 446 -22.64 -6.80 4.64
CA PRO A 446 -23.85 -7.59 4.50
C PRO A 446 -24.74 -6.91 3.47
N VAL A 447 -25.02 -7.61 2.36
CA VAL A 447 -26.15 -7.25 1.51
C VAL A 447 -27.33 -7.16 2.46
N GLY A 448 -27.85 -5.95 2.65
CA GLY A 448 -29.06 -5.77 3.42
C GLY A 448 -30.08 -6.69 2.79
N THR A 449 -30.41 -7.79 3.47
CA THR A 449 -31.64 -8.50 3.18
C THR A 449 -32.70 -7.48 3.51
N VAL A 450 -33.19 -6.79 2.48
CA VAL A 450 -34.53 -6.24 2.51
C VAL A 450 -35.39 -7.48 2.71
N THR A 451 -35.66 -7.82 3.97
CA THR A 451 -36.75 -8.71 4.28
C THR A 451 -37.96 -7.99 3.68
N PRO A 452 -38.61 -8.53 2.63
CA PRO A 452 -39.82 -7.91 2.16
C PRO A 452 -40.75 -7.83 3.36
N GLU A 453 -41.18 -6.62 3.70
CA GLU A 453 -42.21 -6.40 4.70
C GLU A 453 -43.33 -7.41 4.37
N PRO A 454 -43.70 -8.33 5.28
CA PRO A 454 -44.71 -9.31 4.98
C PRO A 454 -45.98 -8.53 4.65
N ALA A 455 -46.41 -8.63 3.38
CA ALA A 455 -47.60 -7.97 2.89
C ALA A 455 -48.73 -8.23 3.90
N ARG A 456 -49.16 -7.18 4.61
CA ARG A 456 -50.32 -7.23 5.50
C ARG A 456 -51.50 -7.75 4.68
N ARG A 457 -51.85 -9.02 4.87
CA ARG A 457 -53.11 -9.56 4.36
C ARG A 457 -54.23 -8.71 4.96
N PRO A 458 -55.13 -8.13 4.15
CA PRO A 458 -56.31 -7.49 4.68
C PRO A 458 -57.18 -8.56 5.35
N THR A 459 -57.30 -8.49 6.68
CA THR A 459 -58.23 -9.32 7.45
C THR A 459 -59.65 -8.83 7.15
N ILE A 460 -60.37 -9.53 6.28
CA ILE A 460 -61.81 -9.40 6.13
C ILE A 460 -62.45 -10.13 7.32
N THR A 461 -62.94 -9.36 8.30
CA THR A 461 -63.79 -9.89 9.37
C THR A 461 -65.20 -10.07 8.81
N ALA A 462 -65.63 -11.32 8.59
CA ALA A 462 -67.03 -11.61 8.30
C ALA A 462 -67.88 -11.44 9.57
N PRO A 463 -69.08 -10.83 9.49
CA PRO A 463 -69.96 -10.66 10.63
C PRO A 463 -70.62 -12.00 11.04
N PRO A 464 -70.99 -12.17 12.33
CA PRO A 464 -71.49 -13.44 12.85
C PRO A 464 -72.90 -13.77 12.33
N PRO A 465 -73.22 -15.07 12.12
CA PRO A 465 -74.55 -15.52 11.75
C PRO A 465 -75.53 -15.42 12.93
N ARG A 466 -76.81 -15.16 12.60
CA ARG A 466 -77.93 -15.00 13.53
C ARG A 466 -78.27 -16.24 14.33
#